data_AF-A0A7W9LFF8-F1
#
_entry.id   AF-A0A7W9LFF8-F1
#
_cell.length_a   1.000
_cell.length_b   1.000
_cell.length_c   1.000
_cell.angle_alpha   90.00
_cell.angle_beta   90.00
_cell.angle_gamma   90.00
#
_symmetry.space_group_name_H-M   'P 1'
#
loop_
_entity.id
_entity.type
_entity.pdbx_description
1 polymer ?
#
loop_
_entity_poly.entity_id
_entity_poly.type
_entity_poly.pdbx_seq_one_letter_code
_entity_poly.pdbx_strand_id
1 'polypeptide(L)'
;MLATAAGPEQVMAELDRRLSAPPYRVVAHHAPTEAGLIAHQRLHCPVLAAVPLLDTVRLARALYPELPSHRLDDLMRYLRIKPPGRRHRAMPDVQVTARVFERLVAEGGRSGRWRTLSDLDRVGGLAPKRLASPGGVQVGLF
;
A
#
# COMPACT_ATOMS: atom_id res chain seq x y z
N MET A 1 17.95 -15.64 -10.27
CA MET A 1 17.62 -14.83 -9.08
C MET A 1 16.51 -15.44 -8.21
N LEU A 2 15.57 -16.24 -8.74
CA LEU A 2 14.49 -16.83 -7.91
C LEU A 2 14.77 -18.25 -7.41
N ALA A 3 15.63 -19.03 -8.09
CA ALA A 3 15.86 -20.45 -7.76
C ALA A 3 16.42 -20.70 -6.35
N THR A 4 17.00 -19.69 -5.72
CA THR A 4 17.60 -19.76 -4.38
C THR A 4 16.97 -18.76 -3.40
N ALA A 5 15.87 -18.12 -3.79
CA ALA A 5 15.21 -17.12 -2.94
C ALA A 5 14.32 -17.81 -1.91
N ALA A 6 14.17 -17.19 -0.73
CA ALA A 6 13.19 -17.61 0.25
C ALA A 6 11.77 -17.58 -0.35
N GLY A 7 10.94 -18.56 0.03
CA GLY A 7 9.54 -18.59 -0.34
C GLY A 7 8.78 -17.37 0.20
N PRO A 8 7.66 -16.97 -0.43
CA PRO A 8 6.87 -15.84 0.01
C PRO A 8 6.41 -15.97 1.47
N GLU A 9 6.14 -17.18 1.95
CA GLU A 9 5.73 -17.47 3.33
C GLU A 9 6.80 -17.00 4.32
N GLN A 10 8.06 -17.36 4.06
CA GLN A 10 9.20 -16.99 4.91
C GLN A 10 9.47 -15.48 4.87
N VAL A 11 9.39 -14.87 3.68
CA VAL A 11 9.58 -13.42 3.52
C VAL A 11 8.50 -12.64 4.26
N MET A 12 7.24 -13.07 4.14
CA MET A 12 6.11 -12.40 4.78
C MET A 12 6.16 -12.56 6.31
N ALA A 13 6.54 -13.74 6.82
CA ALA A 13 6.74 -13.96 8.26
C ALA A 13 7.87 -13.10 8.83
N GLU A 14 8.99 -12.97 8.10
CA GLU A 14 10.09 -12.10 8.51
C GLU A 14 9.68 -10.62 8.53
N LEU A 15 8.89 -10.17 7.55
CA LEU A 15 8.33 -8.82 7.55
C LEU A 15 7.37 -8.59 8.71
N ASP A 16 6.50 -9.57 9.00
CA ASP A 16 5.53 -9.51 10.09
C ASP A 16 6.21 -9.32 11.46
N ARG A 17 7.29 -10.06 11.71
CA ARG A 17 8.09 -9.97 12.96
C ARG A 17 8.67 -8.59 13.22
N ARG A 18 8.82 -7.75 12.19
CA ARG A 18 9.33 -6.37 12.34
C ARG A 18 8.25 -5.39 12.82
N LEU A 19 6.98 -5.77 12.80
CA LEU A 19 5.86 -4.93 13.21
C LEU A 19 5.57 -5.10 14.72
N SER A 20 6.55 -4.77 15.56
CA SER A 20 6.51 -5.05 17.01
C SER A 20 5.79 -4.00 17.86
N ALA A 21 5.55 -2.79 17.32
CA ALA A 21 5.00 -1.66 18.07
C ALA A 21 3.90 -0.94 17.27
N PRO A 22 2.70 -1.55 17.13
CA PRO A 22 1.55 -0.89 16.49
C PRO A 22 1.13 0.39 17.22
N PRO A 23 0.37 1.31 16.57
CA PRO A 23 -0.27 1.16 15.27
C PRO A 23 0.65 1.47 14.08
N TYR A 24 0.45 0.73 12.98
CA TYR A 24 1.12 0.96 11.70
C TYR A 24 0.13 1.35 10.60
N ARG A 25 0.69 1.91 9.52
CA ARG A 25 -0.01 2.07 8.25
C ARG A 25 0.90 1.58 7.13
N VAL A 26 0.36 0.80 6.20
CA VAL A 26 1.08 0.40 4.98
C VAL A 26 0.71 1.36 3.87
N VAL A 27 1.70 2.09 3.35
CA VAL A 27 1.48 3.02 2.23
C VAL A 27 1.86 2.32 0.94
N ALA A 28 0.98 2.42 -0.07
CA ALA A 28 1.20 1.81 -1.36
C ALA A 28 0.72 2.71 -2.51
N HIS A 29 1.25 2.44 -3.71
CA HIS A 29 0.80 3.09 -4.93
C HIS A 29 -0.08 2.13 -5.72
N HIS A 30 -1.39 2.27 -5.53
CA HIS A 30 -2.43 1.27 -5.84
C HIS A 30 -2.57 0.16 -4.78
N ALA A 31 -2.87 0.60 -3.55
CA ALA A 31 -3.00 -0.27 -2.36
C ALA A 31 -3.89 -1.53 -2.50
N PRO A 32 -4.94 -1.59 -3.34
CA PRO A 32 -5.68 -2.84 -3.54
C PRO A 32 -4.82 -4.02 -4.01
N THR A 33 -3.73 -3.77 -4.75
CA THR A 33 -2.80 -4.82 -5.19
C THR A 33 -2.07 -5.42 -3.99
N GLU A 34 -1.45 -4.59 -3.17
CA GLU A 34 -0.71 -5.02 -1.98
C GLU A 34 -1.63 -5.67 -0.96
N ALA A 35 -2.84 -5.11 -0.76
CA ALA A 35 -3.85 -5.71 0.12
C ALA A 35 -4.23 -7.13 -0.32
N GLY A 36 -4.31 -7.38 -1.63
CA GLY A 36 -4.53 -8.72 -2.17
C GLY A 36 -3.39 -9.67 -1.83
N LEU A 37 -2.15 -9.28 -2.12
CA LEU A 37 -0.96 -10.09 -1.85
C LEU A 37 -0.84 -10.45 -0.36
N ILE A 38 -0.99 -9.45 0.52
CA ILE A 38 -0.94 -9.63 1.97
C ILE A 38 -2.05 -10.58 2.44
N ALA A 39 -3.28 -10.41 1.95
CA ALA A 39 -4.40 -11.23 2.38
C ALA A 39 -4.25 -12.72 1.99
N HIS A 40 -3.61 -13.00 0.84
CA HIS A 40 -3.27 -14.36 0.43
C HIS A 40 -2.17 -15.00 1.29
N GLN A 41 -1.32 -14.20 1.93
CA GLN A 41 -0.24 -14.65 2.80
C GLN A 41 -0.57 -14.51 4.30
N ARG A 42 -1.82 -14.19 4.65
CA ARG A 42 -2.24 -13.83 6.02
C ARG A 42 -1.92 -14.84 7.11
N LEU A 43 -1.80 -16.13 6.77
CA LEU A 43 -1.44 -17.18 7.73
C LEU A 43 0.02 -17.05 8.18
N HIS A 44 0.88 -16.44 7.37
CA HIS A 44 2.29 -16.22 7.63
C HIS A 44 2.58 -14.81 8.14
N CYS A 45 1.69 -13.85 7.89
CA CYS A 45 1.83 -12.46 8.33
C CYS A 45 0.55 -11.90 8.98
N PRO A 46 0.10 -12.46 10.12
CA PRO A 46 -1.16 -12.07 10.75
C PRO A 46 -1.19 -10.61 11.23
N VAL A 47 -0.06 -10.05 11.68
CA VAL A 47 0.01 -8.65 12.14
C VAL A 47 -0.14 -7.72 10.94
N LEU A 48 0.68 -7.89 9.90
CA LEU A 48 0.64 -7.12 8.66
C LEU A 48 -0.72 -7.23 7.97
N ALA A 49 -1.33 -8.42 7.97
CA ALA A 49 -2.66 -8.64 7.41
C ALA A 49 -3.78 -7.91 8.17
N ALA A 50 -3.53 -7.45 9.39
CA ALA A 50 -4.43 -6.60 10.16
C ALA A 50 -4.11 -5.10 10.01
N VAL A 51 -2.97 -4.74 9.41
CA VAL A 51 -2.59 -3.32 9.22
C VAL A 51 -3.40 -2.69 8.09
N PRO A 52 -4.10 -1.57 8.34
CA PRO A 52 -4.81 -0.87 7.28
C PRO A 52 -3.83 -0.16 6.32
N LEU A 53 -4.27 0.00 5.07
CA LEU A 53 -3.46 0.56 4.01
C LEU A 53 -3.84 2.01 3.69
N LEU A 54 -2.92 2.73 3.07
CA LEU A 54 -3.13 4.07 2.54
C LEU A 54 -2.71 4.12 1.06
N ASP A 55 -3.64 4.50 0.18
CA ASP A 55 -3.46 4.51 -1.26
C ASP A 55 -3.05 5.90 -1.78
N THR A 56 -1.80 6.01 -2.22
CA THR A 56 -1.28 7.26 -2.78
C THR A 56 -1.95 7.67 -4.09
N VAL A 57 -2.55 6.75 -4.85
CA VAL A 57 -3.31 7.08 -6.07
C VAL A 57 -4.56 7.90 -5.70
N ARG A 58 -5.26 7.49 -4.64
CA ARG A 58 -6.46 8.22 -4.15
C ARG A 58 -6.09 9.59 -3.60
N LEU A 59 -5.02 9.67 -2.83
CA LEU A 59 -4.51 10.95 -2.31
C LEU A 59 -4.10 11.89 -3.46
N ALA A 60 -3.42 11.37 -4.48
CA ALA A 60 -3.02 12.16 -5.65
C ALA A 60 -4.22 12.65 -6.47
N ARG A 61 -5.24 11.81 -6.68
CA ARG A 61 -6.49 12.22 -7.34
C ARG A 61 -7.21 13.33 -6.58
N ALA A 62 -7.14 13.31 -5.25
CA ALA A 62 -7.76 14.33 -4.42
C ALA A 62 -7.04 15.67 -4.45
N LEU A 63 -5.73 15.69 -4.75
CA LEU A 63 -4.92 16.91 -4.87
C LEU A 63 -4.83 17.45 -6.29
N TYR A 64 -4.71 16.55 -7.28
CA TYR A 64 -4.51 16.90 -8.69
C TYR A 64 -5.60 16.24 -9.55
N PRO A 65 -6.89 16.58 -9.35
CA PRO A 65 -8.00 15.99 -10.10
C PRO A 65 -7.91 16.25 -11.62
N GLU A 66 -7.18 17.28 -12.03
CA GLU A 66 -6.97 17.68 -13.42
C GLU A 66 -5.95 16.83 -14.17
N LEU A 67 -5.14 16.02 -13.47
CA LEU A 67 -4.15 15.18 -14.14
C LEU A 67 -4.82 14.01 -14.88
N PRO A 68 -4.44 13.75 -16.14
CA PRO A 68 -5.04 12.68 -16.95
C PRO A 68 -4.67 11.28 -16.43
N SER A 69 -3.64 11.17 -15.61
CA SER A 69 -3.17 9.92 -15.03
C SER A 69 -2.47 10.15 -13.69
N HIS A 70 -2.63 9.19 -12.79
CA HIS A 70 -2.00 9.15 -11.47
C HIS A 70 -1.12 7.92 -11.31
N ARG A 71 -0.62 7.35 -12.42
CA ARG A 71 0.40 6.28 -12.35
C ARG A 71 1.69 6.82 -11.73
N LEU A 72 2.48 5.93 -11.16
CA LEU A 72 3.67 6.32 -10.40
C LEU A 72 4.66 7.14 -11.26
N ASP A 73 4.83 6.77 -12.54
CA ASP A 73 5.71 7.51 -13.46
C ASP A 73 5.15 8.89 -13.84
N ASP A 74 3.82 9.01 -13.97
CA ASP A 74 3.16 10.28 -14.25
C ASP A 74 3.31 11.25 -13.07
N LEU A 75 3.07 10.76 -11.85
CA LEU A 75 3.26 11.55 -10.63
C LEU A 75 4.73 11.89 -10.40
N MET A 76 5.65 10.96 -10.66
CA MET A 76 7.09 11.22 -10.56
C MET A 76 7.50 12.36 -11.50
N ARG A 77 7.03 12.37 -12.75
CA ARG A 77 7.26 13.45 -13.71
C ARG A 77 6.64 14.76 -13.27
N TYR A 78 5.36 14.75 -12.89
CA TYR A 78 4.63 15.93 -12.47
C TYR A 78 5.27 16.60 -11.24
N LEU A 79 5.60 15.79 -10.22
CA LEU A 79 6.23 16.26 -8.99
C LEU A 79 7.74 16.50 -9.12
N ARG A 80 8.31 16.34 -10.32
CA ARG A 80 9.74 16.52 -10.63
C ARG A 80 10.67 15.69 -9.72
N ILE A 81 10.23 14.48 -9.37
CA ILE A 81 11.03 13.54 -8.58
C ILE A 81 12.06 12.88 -9.51
N LYS A 82 13.34 12.97 -9.14
CA LYS A 82 14.42 12.33 -9.92
C LYS A 82 14.22 10.81 -9.95
N PRO A 83 14.21 10.17 -11.15
CA PRO A 83 14.05 8.74 -11.25
C PRO A 83 15.26 8.01 -10.64
N PRO A 84 15.05 6.99 -9.80
CA PRO A 84 16.14 6.13 -9.37
C PRO A 84 16.64 5.26 -10.54
N GLY A 85 17.92 4.87 -10.49
CA GLY A 85 18.44 3.85 -11.40
C GLY A 85 17.69 2.53 -11.21
N ARG A 86 17.50 1.77 -12.31
CA ARG A 86 16.78 0.47 -12.33
C ARG A 86 15.31 0.56 -11.86
N ARG A 87 14.62 1.65 -12.20
CA ARG A 87 13.15 1.77 -12.10
C ARG A 87 12.45 0.53 -12.68
N HIS A 88 11.28 0.18 -12.14
CA HIS A 88 10.55 -1.08 -12.38
C HIS A 88 11.14 -2.29 -11.64
N ARG A 89 11.82 -2.01 -10.53
CA ARG A 89 12.27 -3.00 -9.56
C ARG A 89 11.67 -2.63 -8.21
N ALA A 90 11.35 -3.62 -7.39
CA ALA A 90 10.61 -3.42 -6.15
C ALA A 90 11.18 -2.29 -5.27
N MET A 91 12.49 -2.30 -4.98
CA MET A 91 13.10 -1.29 -4.10
C MET A 91 13.10 0.14 -4.69
N PRO A 92 13.59 0.39 -5.93
CA PRO A 92 13.43 1.69 -6.58
C PRO A 92 11.98 2.19 -6.61
N ASP A 93 11.02 1.30 -6.84
CA ASP A 93 9.61 1.65 -6.92
C ASP A 93 9.07 2.09 -5.55
N VAL A 94 9.42 1.38 -4.48
CA VAL A 94 9.11 1.77 -3.08
C VAL A 94 9.71 3.13 -2.73
N GLN A 95 10.94 3.41 -3.15
CA GLN A 95 11.58 4.71 -2.91
C GLN A 95 10.84 5.86 -3.60
N VAL A 96 10.36 5.65 -4.83
CA VAL A 96 9.53 6.64 -5.53
C VAL A 96 8.19 6.79 -4.84
N THR A 97 7.53 5.71 -4.45
CA THR A 97 6.26 5.76 -3.70
C THR A 97 6.39 6.55 -2.40
N ALA A 98 7.48 6.36 -1.64
CA ALA A 98 7.74 7.11 -0.41
C ALA A 98 7.86 8.62 -0.69
N ARG A 99 8.67 9.01 -1.69
CA ARG A 99 8.84 10.42 -2.09
C ARG A 99 7.53 11.04 -2.59
N VAL A 100 6.75 10.31 -3.37
CA VAL A 100 5.43 10.75 -3.82
C VAL A 100 4.53 10.98 -2.60
N PHE A 101 4.48 10.03 -1.66
CA PHE A 101 3.67 10.15 -0.46
C PHE A 101 4.06 11.37 0.39
N GLU A 102 5.35 11.57 0.67
CA GLU A 102 5.87 12.75 1.37
C GLU A 102 5.41 14.04 0.69
N ARG A 103 5.49 14.09 -0.64
CA ARG A 103 5.13 15.27 -1.41
C ARG A 103 3.64 15.54 -1.37
N LEU A 104 2.82 14.50 -1.51
CA LEU A 104 1.37 14.60 -1.31
C LEU A 104 1.11 15.18 0.08
N VAL A 105 1.57 14.52 1.15
CA VAL A 105 1.30 14.92 2.54
C VAL A 105 1.69 16.39 2.79
N ALA A 106 2.85 16.82 2.32
CA ALA A 106 3.28 18.20 2.45
C ALA A 106 2.37 19.19 1.68
N GLU A 107 1.96 18.85 0.46
CA GLU A 107 1.10 19.70 -0.38
C GLU A 107 -0.32 19.83 0.17
N GLY A 108 -0.95 18.71 0.54
CA GLY A 108 -2.29 18.77 1.12
C GLY A 108 -2.32 19.35 2.52
N GLY A 109 -1.21 19.30 3.27
CA GLY A 109 -1.06 20.03 4.52
C GLY A 109 -1.06 21.55 4.28
N ARG A 110 -0.27 22.00 3.30
CA ARG A 110 -0.18 23.43 2.91
C ARG A 110 -1.48 23.99 2.34
N SER A 111 -2.21 23.21 1.55
CA SER A 111 -3.50 23.64 1.00
C SER A 111 -4.67 23.47 1.98
N GLY A 112 -4.43 22.93 3.18
CA GLY A 112 -5.46 22.67 4.19
C GLY A 112 -6.37 21.49 3.87
N ARG A 113 -6.05 20.69 2.84
CA ARG A 113 -6.79 19.49 2.44
C ARG A 113 -6.78 18.40 3.53
N TRP A 114 -5.70 18.33 4.31
CA TRP A 114 -5.61 17.47 5.49
C TRP A 114 -4.79 18.12 6.58
N ARG A 115 -5.12 17.78 7.83
CA ARG A 115 -4.40 18.23 9.03
C ARG A 115 -4.02 17.07 9.94
N THR A 116 -4.69 15.93 9.77
CA THR A 116 -4.54 14.76 10.63
C THR A 116 -4.37 13.50 9.79
N LEU A 117 -3.87 12.42 10.41
CA LEU A 117 -3.84 11.10 9.79
C LEU A 117 -5.27 10.61 9.43
N SER A 118 -6.27 10.96 10.25
CA SER A 118 -7.66 10.62 9.98
C SER A 118 -8.20 11.27 8.69
N ASP A 119 -7.70 12.44 8.30
CA ASP A 119 -8.07 13.06 7.02
C ASP A 119 -7.49 12.29 5.83
N LEU A 120 -6.24 11.85 5.95
CA LEU A 120 -5.61 10.97 4.96
C LEU A 120 -6.38 9.65 4.84
N ASP A 121 -6.79 9.07 5.98
CA ASP A 121 -7.56 7.83 6.03
C ASP A 121 -8.94 7.98 5.38
N ARG A 122 -9.62 9.11 5.55
CA ARG A 122 -10.92 9.37 4.92
C ARG A 122 -10.83 9.34 3.38
N VAL A 123 -9.70 9.78 2.82
CA VAL A 123 -9.51 9.92 1.36
C VAL A 123 -8.84 8.70 0.75
N GLY A 124 -7.71 8.29 1.32
CA GLY A 124 -6.85 7.24 0.79
C GLY A 124 -6.90 5.93 1.56
N GLY A 125 -7.60 5.86 2.70
CA GLY A 125 -7.61 4.69 3.56
C GLY A 125 -8.27 3.48 2.91
N LEU A 126 -7.71 2.32 3.20
CA LEU A 126 -8.26 1.03 2.83
C LEU A 126 -8.18 0.09 4.04
N ALA A 127 -9.32 -0.48 4.42
CA ALA A 127 -9.37 -1.49 5.47
C ALA A 127 -8.59 -2.75 5.03
N PRO A 128 -8.02 -3.52 5.96
CA PRO A 128 -7.34 -4.77 5.61
C PRO A 128 -8.30 -5.72 4.89
N LYS A 129 -7.83 -6.35 3.81
CA LYS A 129 -8.67 -7.23 2.99
C LYS A 129 -8.88 -8.56 3.72
N ARG A 130 -10.14 -8.91 3.94
CA ARG A 130 -10.53 -10.24 4.46
C ARG A 130 -10.81 -11.15 3.27
N LEU A 131 -10.14 -12.31 3.21
CA LEU A 131 -10.52 -13.37 2.29
C LEU A 131 -11.67 -14.17 2.93
N ALA A 132 -12.62 -14.61 2.10
CA ALA A 132 -13.64 -15.54 2.55
C ALA A 132 -12.96 -16.83 3.07
N SER A 133 -13.50 -17.40 4.15
CA SER A 133 -13.06 -18.71 4.62
C SER A 133 -13.29 -19.73 3.50
N PRO A 134 -12.29 -20.56 3.15
CA PRO A 134 -12.52 -21.67 2.24
C PRO A 134 -13.38 -22.70 2.98
N GLY A 135 -14.67 -22.76 2.65
CA GLY A 135 -15.58 -23.81 3.14
C GLY A 135 -16.58 -23.35 4.20
N GLY A 136 -17.64 -22.67 3.77
CA GLY A 136 -18.96 -23.04 4.27
C GLY A 136 -19.43 -24.22 3.44
N VAL A 137 -19.12 -25.45 3.86
CA VAL A 137 -19.85 -26.61 3.35
C VAL A 137 -21.29 -26.39 3.79
N GLN A 138 -22.18 -26.13 2.84
CA GLN A 138 -23.62 -26.17 3.08
C GLN A 138 -23.97 -27.65 3.30
N VAL A 139 -23.77 -28.12 4.54
CA VAL A 139 -24.20 -29.45 4.95
C VAL A 139 -25.72 -29.40 5.04
N GLY A 140 -26.35 -29.96 4.00
CA GLY A 140 -27.69 -30.52 3.95
C GLY A 140 -28.81 -29.82 4.73
N LEU A 141 -29.74 -29.22 4.00
CA LEU A 141 -31.15 -29.35 4.36
C LEU A 141 -31.74 -30.46 3.49
N PHE A 142 -31.79 -31.66 4.07
CA PHE A 142 -32.95 -32.52 3.92
C PHE A 142 -34.09 -31.91 4.75
#